data_AF-A0AAV0C6W8-F1
#
_entry.id   AF-A0AAV0C6W8-F1
#
_cell.length_a   1.000
_cell.length_b   1.000
_cell.length_c   1.000
_cell.angle_alpha   90.00
_cell.angle_beta   90.00
_cell.angle_gamma   90.00
#
_symmetry.space_group_name_H-M   'P 1'
#
loop_
_entity.id
_entity.type
_entity.pdbx_description
1 polymer ?
#
loop_
_entity_poly.entity_id
_entity_poly.type
_entity_poly.pdbx_seq_one_letter_code
_entity_poly.pdbx_strand_id
1 'polypeptide(L)'
;MEKYMCFIQPGNKLTLSVAVPLLHLLCLFAPFCFSWDALGIAFGLYILTGLGITVSYHRNLSHKSFKVPKWLEYFLAYWGVQALQALQREEQTNVADLENQAFYKFIQKTYIIHHIMLGAFLFSIGGFPYIVWCMGVRIVYLGHITFLVNSVCHMWGHQAWNTGDLSRNNWFVALLAFGEGWHNNHHAFEHSARHGLEWWQLDTSWCTIWTLQKLGLAKNVKLPSDAQKRKMTFRNIDNSKLSSDGFPQLPLK
;
A
#
# COMPACT_ATOMS: atom_id res chain seq x y z
N MET A 1 -6.01 6.48 0.69
CA MET A 1 -5.18 6.04 -0.46
C MET A 1 -5.82 6.38 -1.81
N GLU A 2 -7.05 5.93 -2.06
CA GLU A 2 -7.68 5.92 -3.39
C GLU A 2 -7.77 7.31 -4.06
N LYS A 3 -8.05 8.39 -3.31
CA LYS A 3 -8.18 9.76 -3.85
C LYS A 3 -6.91 10.29 -4.52
N TYR A 4 -5.76 10.15 -3.86
CA TYR A 4 -4.47 10.63 -4.37
C TYR A 4 -4.01 9.80 -5.59
N MET A 5 -4.22 8.48 -5.53
CA MET A 5 -3.94 7.59 -6.66
C MET A 5 -4.82 7.91 -7.85
N CYS A 6 -6.11 8.11 -7.64
CA CYS A 6 -7.08 8.50 -8.67
C CYS A 6 -6.71 9.83 -9.36
N PHE A 7 -6.16 10.79 -8.63
CA PHE A 7 -5.63 12.02 -9.21
C PHE A 7 -4.43 11.75 -10.11
N ILE A 8 -3.41 11.07 -9.61
CA ILE A 8 -2.14 10.90 -10.34
C ILE A 8 -2.26 9.87 -11.48
N GLN A 9 -3.14 8.87 -11.33
CA GLN A 9 -3.35 7.75 -12.24
C GLN A 9 -4.77 7.79 -12.80
N PRO A 10 -5.07 8.70 -13.75
CA PRO A 10 -6.43 8.86 -14.27
C PRO A 10 -6.82 7.64 -15.10
N GLY A 11 -7.65 6.76 -14.51
CA GLY A 11 -8.24 5.64 -15.21
C GLY A 11 -9.52 6.05 -15.92
N ASN A 12 -9.51 6.13 -17.26
CA ASN A 12 -10.77 6.10 -18.01
C ASN A 12 -11.22 4.63 -18.16
N LYS A 13 -12.55 4.40 -18.17
CA LYS A 13 -13.12 3.05 -18.18
C LYS A 13 -12.61 2.21 -19.36
N LEU A 14 -12.46 2.82 -20.54
CA LEU A 14 -12.01 2.14 -21.74
C LEU A 14 -10.56 1.64 -21.62
N THR A 15 -9.65 2.50 -21.15
CA THR A 15 -8.23 2.18 -20.97
C THR A 15 -8.04 1.05 -19.96
N LEU A 16 -8.77 1.08 -18.84
CA LEU A 16 -8.67 0.01 -17.84
C LEU A 16 -9.24 -1.32 -18.37
N SER A 17 -10.41 -1.28 -19.01
CA SER A 17 -11.05 -2.47 -19.58
C SER A 17 -10.25 -3.13 -20.71
N VAL A 18 -9.34 -2.39 -21.37
CA VAL A 18 -8.47 -2.93 -22.41
C VAL A 18 -7.10 -3.33 -21.86
N ALA A 19 -6.46 -2.46 -21.07
CA ALA A 19 -5.09 -2.68 -20.60
C ALA A 19 -4.99 -3.88 -19.65
N VAL A 20 -5.95 -4.05 -18.73
CA VAL A 20 -5.89 -5.13 -17.73
C VAL A 20 -5.98 -6.52 -18.39
N PRO A 21 -6.95 -6.82 -19.28
CA PRO A 21 -6.96 -8.09 -19.99
C PRO A 21 -5.70 -8.33 -20.84
N LEU A 22 -5.20 -7.31 -21.54
CA LEU A 22 -3.97 -7.44 -22.35
C LEU A 22 -2.76 -7.83 -21.50
N LEU A 23 -2.62 -7.26 -20.29
CA LEU A 23 -1.54 -7.63 -19.37
C LEU A 23 -1.68 -9.06 -18.86
N HIS A 24 -2.91 -9.54 -18.63
CA HIS A 24 -3.13 -10.95 -18.26
C HIS A 24 -2.84 -11.90 -19.42
N LEU A 25 -3.24 -11.54 -20.65
CA LEU A 25 -2.89 -12.30 -21.85
C LEU A 25 -1.37 -12.36 -22.05
N LEU A 26 -0.67 -11.26 -21.77
CA LEU A 26 0.79 -11.22 -21.82
C LEU A 26 1.43 -12.22 -20.83
N CYS A 27 0.83 -12.42 -19.66
CA CYS A 27 1.31 -13.40 -18.67
C CYS A 27 1.24 -14.85 -19.17
N LEU A 28 0.36 -15.18 -20.12
CA LEU A 28 0.29 -16.53 -20.72
C LEU A 28 1.58 -16.89 -21.48
N PHE A 29 2.34 -15.88 -21.91
CA PHE A 29 3.63 -16.09 -22.57
C PHE A 29 4.77 -16.38 -21.59
N ALA A 30 4.59 -16.16 -20.29
CA ALA A 30 5.67 -16.24 -19.29
C ALA A 30 6.45 -17.57 -19.30
N PRO A 31 5.81 -18.76 -19.43
CA PRO A 31 6.54 -20.03 -19.52
C PRO A 31 7.42 -20.15 -20.76
N PHE A 32 7.04 -19.50 -21.86
CA PHE A 32 7.73 -19.59 -23.16
C PHE A 32 8.86 -18.55 -23.31
N CYS A 33 8.89 -17.54 -22.45
CA CYS A 33 9.89 -16.46 -22.48
C CYS A 33 10.57 -16.27 -21.13
N PHE A 34 10.71 -17.37 -20.36
CA PHE A 34 11.43 -17.34 -19.09
C PHE A 34 12.88 -16.93 -19.28
N SER A 35 13.34 -15.98 -18.48
CA SER A 35 14.73 -15.56 -18.37
C SER A 35 15.01 -15.14 -16.94
N TRP A 36 16.14 -15.58 -16.39
CA TRP A 36 16.59 -15.17 -15.06
C TRP A 36 16.84 -13.67 -14.97
N ASP A 37 17.35 -13.06 -16.04
CA ASP A 37 17.58 -11.61 -16.10
C ASP A 37 16.25 -10.84 -16.09
N ALA A 38 15.30 -11.29 -16.91
CA ALA A 38 13.96 -10.69 -16.96
C ALA A 38 13.22 -10.84 -15.63
N LEU A 39 13.35 -12.00 -14.98
CA LEU A 39 12.78 -12.24 -13.64
C LEU A 39 13.43 -11.35 -12.58
N GLY A 40 14.76 -11.23 -12.58
CA GLY A 40 15.49 -10.39 -11.63
C GLY A 40 15.12 -8.91 -11.76
N ILE A 41 15.02 -8.41 -12.99
CA ILE A 41 14.59 -7.02 -13.26
C ILE A 41 13.12 -6.82 -12.89
N ALA A 42 12.25 -7.78 -13.23
CA ALA A 42 10.85 -7.74 -12.83
C ALA A 42 10.70 -7.70 -11.29
N PHE A 43 11.49 -8.48 -10.57
CA PHE A 43 11.49 -8.48 -9.11
C PHE A 43 12.00 -7.14 -8.53
N GLY A 44 13.08 -6.58 -9.08
CA GLY A 44 13.58 -5.25 -8.69
C GLY A 44 12.54 -4.15 -8.95
N LEU A 45 11.88 -4.19 -10.11
CA LEU A 45 10.78 -3.28 -10.44
C LEU A 45 9.58 -3.47 -9.51
N TYR A 46 9.24 -4.71 -9.15
CA TYR A 46 8.18 -5.01 -8.19
C TYR A 46 8.44 -4.34 -6.83
N ILE A 47 9.65 -4.46 -6.28
CA ILE A 47 10.03 -3.77 -5.04
C ILE A 47 9.92 -2.26 -5.21
N LEU A 48 10.48 -1.71 -6.29
CA LEU A 48 10.54 -0.27 -6.49
C LEU A 48 9.15 0.36 -6.68
N THR A 49 8.29 -0.25 -7.49
CA THR A 49 6.92 0.23 -7.69
C THR A 49 6.03 -0.05 -6.48
N GLY A 50 6.24 -1.16 -5.78
CA GLY A 50 5.55 -1.48 -4.53
C GLY A 50 5.86 -0.50 -3.41
N LEU A 51 7.14 -0.12 -3.24
CA LEU A 51 7.54 0.97 -2.33
C LEU A 51 7.01 2.32 -2.81
N GLY A 52 6.94 2.56 -4.13
CA GLY A 52 6.29 3.75 -4.69
C GLY A 52 4.83 3.88 -4.24
N ILE A 53 4.06 2.80 -4.27
CA ILE A 53 2.67 2.80 -3.77
C ILE A 53 2.64 2.96 -2.24
N THR A 54 3.33 2.10 -1.51
CA THR A 54 3.16 1.97 -0.06
C THR A 54 3.86 3.08 0.74
N VAL A 55 5.05 3.51 0.33
CA VAL A 55 5.78 4.61 0.99
C VAL A 55 5.27 5.96 0.49
N SER A 56 5.10 6.16 -0.82
CA SER A 56 4.66 7.46 -1.36
C SER A 56 3.14 7.63 -1.34
N TYR A 57 2.41 6.95 -2.23
CA TYR A 57 0.98 7.21 -2.39
C TYR A 57 0.18 6.96 -1.12
N HIS A 58 0.50 5.89 -0.40
CA HIS A 58 -0.20 5.51 0.81
C HIS A 58 0.25 6.35 2.01
N ARG A 59 1.47 6.12 2.52
CA ARG A 59 1.89 6.68 3.81
C ARG A 59 2.30 8.16 3.72
N ASN A 60 2.95 8.59 2.63
CA ASN A 60 3.41 9.97 2.48
C ASN A 60 2.29 10.91 2.04
N LEU A 61 1.67 10.65 0.88
CA LEU A 61 0.72 11.58 0.26
C LEU A 61 -0.68 11.47 0.87
N SER A 62 -1.22 10.25 0.98
CA SER A 62 -2.60 10.07 1.48
C SER A 62 -2.70 10.29 2.98
N HIS A 63 -1.85 9.61 3.77
CA HIS A 63 -1.94 9.66 5.24
C HIS A 63 -1.07 10.73 5.88
N LYS A 64 -0.17 11.37 5.13
CA LYS A 64 0.72 12.43 5.64
C LYS A 64 1.44 11.97 6.92
N SER A 65 1.88 10.72 6.91
CA SER A 65 2.51 10.04 8.05
C SER A 65 3.94 10.51 8.30
N PHE A 66 4.58 11.12 7.31
CA PHE A 66 5.90 11.73 7.37
C PHE A 66 6.07 12.74 6.22
N LYS A 67 7.17 13.50 6.23
CA LYS A 67 7.56 14.43 5.16
C LYS A 67 8.94 14.07 4.63
N VAL A 68 9.17 14.24 3.33
CA VAL A 68 10.48 14.08 2.67
C VAL A 68 10.79 15.29 1.78
N PRO A 69 12.05 15.51 1.37
CA PRO A 69 12.38 16.47 0.33
C PRO A 69 11.59 16.21 -0.96
N LYS A 70 11.23 17.29 -1.66
CA LYS A 70 10.36 17.18 -2.85
C LYS A 70 10.93 16.31 -3.97
N TRP A 71 12.24 16.33 -4.19
CA TRP A 71 12.86 15.45 -5.19
C TRP A 71 12.62 13.96 -4.88
N LEU A 72 12.65 13.57 -3.59
CA LEU A 72 12.44 12.19 -3.16
C LEU A 72 10.95 11.83 -3.18
N GLU A 73 10.08 12.75 -2.78
CA GLU A 73 8.63 12.62 -2.91
C GLU A 73 8.25 12.32 -4.36
N TYR A 74 8.76 13.13 -5.29
CA TYR A 74 8.52 13.00 -6.73
C TYR A 74 9.12 11.73 -7.31
N PHE A 75 10.33 11.36 -6.90
CA PHE A 75 10.95 10.11 -7.31
C PHE A 75 10.10 8.90 -6.93
N LEU A 76 9.69 8.80 -5.66
CA LEU A 76 8.88 7.67 -5.18
C LEU A 76 7.48 7.69 -5.81
N ALA A 77 6.87 8.86 -5.96
CA ALA A 77 5.59 9.01 -6.65
C ALA A 77 5.68 8.55 -8.11
N TYR A 78 6.72 8.93 -8.84
CA TYR A 78 6.92 8.50 -10.23
C TYR A 78 7.01 6.98 -10.35
N TRP A 79 7.70 6.30 -9.43
CA TRP A 79 7.71 4.83 -9.43
C TRP A 79 6.35 4.21 -9.05
N GLY A 80 5.55 4.89 -8.22
CA GLY A 80 4.15 4.52 -7.99
C GLY A 80 3.31 4.58 -9.26
N VAL A 81 3.60 5.50 -10.19
CA VAL A 81 2.93 5.57 -11.52
C VAL A 81 3.12 4.25 -12.27
N GLN A 82 4.35 3.72 -12.28
CA GLN A 82 4.74 2.52 -13.03
C GLN A 82 4.13 1.22 -12.49
N ALA A 83 3.34 1.28 -11.41
CA ALA A 83 2.54 0.15 -10.94
C ALA A 83 1.23 -0.04 -11.73
N LEU A 84 0.85 0.93 -12.56
CA LEU A 84 -0.38 0.92 -13.37
C LEU A 84 -1.67 0.60 -12.56
N GLN A 85 -1.81 1.17 -11.37
CA GLN A 85 -2.96 0.97 -10.49
C GLN A 85 -4.04 2.05 -10.67
N ALA A 86 -4.30 2.45 -11.92
CA ALA A 86 -5.28 3.49 -12.21
C ALA A 86 -6.67 3.08 -11.69
N LEU A 87 -7.21 3.88 -10.78
CA LEU A 87 -8.54 3.72 -10.21
C LEU A 87 -9.55 4.58 -10.98
N GLN A 88 -10.82 4.19 -10.97
CA GLN A 88 -11.88 4.99 -11.58
C GLN A 88 -11.95 6.38 -10.95
N ARG A 89 -12.26 7.40 -11.77
CA ARG A 89 -12.38 8.78 -11.32
C ARG A 89 -13.64 8.98 -10.48
N GLU A 90 -13.46 9.02 -9.16
CA GLU A 90 -14.48 9.53 -8.23
C GLU A 90 -14.30 11.06 -8.05
N GLU A 91 -15.35 11.76 -7.64
CA GLU A 91 -15.30 13.21 -7.45
C GLU A 91 -14.28 13.58 -6.35
N GLN A 92 -13.23 14.30 -6.74
CA GLN A 92 -12.02 14.50 -5.94
C GLN A 92 -12.21 15.61 -4.90
N THR A 93 -13.01 15.32 -3.87
CA THR A 93 -13.07 16.17 -2.68
C THR A 93 -11.79 15.92 -1.87
N ASN A 94 -10.82 16.87 -1.91
CA ASN A 94 -9.60 16.95 -1.08
C ASN A 94 -8.23 16.51 -1.67
N VAL A 95 -7.86 16.98 -2.88
CA VAL A 95 -6.50 16.82 -3.46
C VAL A 95 -5.86 18.15 -3.93
N ALA A 96 -6.36 19.28 -3.42
CA ALA A 96 -5.92 20.62 -3.83
C ALA A 96 -4.41 20.85 -3.62
N ASP A 97 -3.78 20.14 -2.68
CA ASP A 97 -2.33 20.20 -2.47
C ASP A 97 -1.53 19.61 -3.65
N LEU A 98 -2.07 18.63 -4.37
CA LEU A 98 -1.45 18.08 -5.57
C LEU A 98 -1.74 18.91 -6.83
N GLU A 99 -2.95 19.47 -6.95
CA GLU A 99 -3.37 20.28 -8.12
C GLU A 99 -2.49 21.52 -8.33
N ASN A 100 -1.98 22.06 -7.24
CA ASN A 100 -1.08 23.21 -7.25
C ASN A 100 0.36 22.86 -7.67
N GLN A 101 0.71 21.58 -7.81
CA GLN A 101 2.06 21.13 -8.15
C GLN A 101 2.15 20.73 -9.63
N ALA A 102 3.06 21.37 -10.37
CA ALA A 102 3.24 21.12 -11.80
C ALA A 102 3.64 19.67 -12.12
N PHE A 103 4.45 19.04 -11.25
CA PHE A 103 4.90 17.66 -11.40
C PHE A 103 3.74 16.66 -11.47
N TYR A 104 2.79 16.72 -10.52
CA TYR A 104 1.67 15.78 -10.49
C TYR A 104 0.71 16.00 -11.66
N LYS A 105 0.48 17.25 -12.07
CA LYS A 105 -0.29 17.57 -13.28
C LYS A 105 0.38 17.03 -14.56
N PHE A 106 1.70 17.13 -14.64
CA PHE A 106 2.46 16.59 -15.77
C PHE A 106 2.28 15.08 -15.85
N ILE A 107 2.60 14.35 -14.77
CA ILE A 107 2.47 12.88 -14.73
C ILE A 107 1.04 12.43 -15.00
N GLN A 108 0.04 13.11 -14.44
CA GLN A 108 -1.38 12.82 -14.70
C GLN A 108 -1.69 12.95 -16.20
N LYS A 109 -1.24 14.03 -16.85
CA LYS A 109 -1.48 14.27 -18.28
C LYS A 109 -0.74 13.28 -19.17
N THR A 110 0.45 12.83 -18.77
CA THR A 110 1.32 11.92 -19.54
C THR A 110 1.31 10.48 -19.02
N TYR A 111 0.29 10.10 -18.24
CA TYR A 111 0.23 8.85 -17.49
C TYR A 111 0.55 7.61 -18.34
N ILE A 112 -0.11 7.46 -19.49
CA ILE A 112 0.08 6.32 -20.39
C ILE A 112 1.45 6.35 -21.08
N ILE A 113 1.95 7.55 -21.39
CA ILE A 113 3.26 7.72 -22.05
C ILE A 113 4.37 7.15 -21.16
N HIS A 114 4.32 7.34 -19.85
CA HIS A 114 5.34 6.79 -18.93
C HIS A 114 5.42 5.27 -18.95
N HIS A 115 4.30 4.57 -19.16
CA HIS A 115 4.26 3.12 -19.26
C HIS A 115 4.80 2.65 -20.62
N ILE A 116 4.43 3.34 -21.71
CA ILE A 116 4.95 3.07 -23.05
C ILE A 116 6.47 3.30 -23.07
N MET A 117 6.97 4.37 -22.45
CA MET A 117 8.40 4.65 -22.35
C MET A 117 9.15 3.54 -21.61
N LEU A 118 8.65 3.11 -20.44
CA LEU A 118 9.27 2.01 -19.69
C LEU A 118 9.23 0.70 -20.50
N GLY A 119 8.10 0.39 -21.14
CA GLY A 119 7.97 -0.78 -22.00
C GLY A 119 8.95 -0.76 -23.18
N ALA A 120 9.01 0.35 -23.92
CA ALA A 120 9.93 0.52 -25.04
C ALA A 120 11.39 0.39 -24.62
N PHE A 121 11.76 0.97 -23.48
CA PHE A 121 13.11 0.83 -22.90
C PHE A 121 13.42 -0.63 -22.52
N LEU A 122 12.49 -1.33 -21.86
CA LEU A 122 12.67 -2.74 -21.49
C LEU A 122 12.78 -3.64 -22.73
N PHE A 123 11.99 -3.36 -23.76
CA PHE A 123 12.06 -4.07 -25.04
C PHE A 123 13.39 -3.84 -25.75
N SER A 124 13.93 -2.61 -25.73
CA SER A 124 15.19 -2.32 -26.43
C SER A 124 16.40 -3.01 -25.80
N ILE A 125 16.37 -3.29 -24.49
CA ILE A 125 17.50 -3.92 -23.78
C ILE A 125 17.36 -5.44 -23.61
N GLY A 126 16.14 -5.97 -23.66
CA GLY A 126 15.90 -7.39 -23.34
C GLY A 126 14.76 -8.04 -24.11
N GLY A 127 14.23 -7.35 -25.13
CA GLY A 127 13.25 -7.87 -26.06
C GLY A 127 11.92 -8.27 -25.40
N PHE A 128 11.27 -9.25 -26.03
CA PHE A 128 9.95 -9.72 -25.60
C PHE A 128 9.91 -10.35 -24.19
N PRO A 129 10.91 -11.14 -23.74
CA PRO A 129 10.95 -11.64 -22.36
C PRO A 129 10.81 -10.53 -21.31
N TYR A 130 11.45 -9.39 -21.52
CA TYR A 130 11.39 -8.27 -20.58
C TYR A 130 10.01 -7.63 -20.58
N ILE A 131 9.35 -7.52 -21.73
CA ILE A 131 7.96 -7.06 -21.77
C ILE A 131 7.06 -8.01 -20.97
N VAL A 132 7.18 -9.32 -21.20
CA VAL A 132 6.32 -10.30 -20.52
C VAL A 132 6.52 -10.28 -19.01
N TRP A 133 7.76 -10.37 -18.53
CA TRP A 133 8.04 -10.45 -17.10
C TRP A 133 7.93 -9.09 -16.40
N CYS A 134 8.55 -8.05 -16.96
CA CYS A 134 8.62 -6.75 -16.31
C CYS A 134 7.35 -5.92 -16.53
N MET A 135 6.65 -6.01 -17.66
CA MET A 135 5.39 -5.27 -17.84
C MET A 135 4.16 -6.13 -17.58
N GLY A 136 4.11 -7.38 -18.05
CA GLY A 136 2.97 -8.28 -17.82
C GLY A 136 2.92 -8.81 -16.39
N VAL A 137 3.75 -9.81 -16.11
CA VAL A 137 3.72 -10.60 -14.87
C VAL A 137 3.85 -9.70 -13.64
N ARG A 138 4.83 -8.79 -13.62
CA ARG A 138 5.05 -7.88 -12.48
C ARG A 138 3.86 -6.97 -12.18
N ILE A 139 3.24 -6.37 -13.21
CA ILE A 139 2.09 -5.47 -12.99
C ILE A 139 0.87 -6.26 -12.54
N VAL A 140 0.59 -7.40 -13.16
CA VAL A 140 -0.52 -8.29 -12.77
C VAL A 140 -0.32 -8.80 -11.34
N TYR A 141 0.88 -9.27 -11.02
CA TYR A 141 1.23 -9.74 -9.68
C TYR A 141 1.03 -8.64 -8.62
N LEU A 142 1.62 -7.46 -8.83
CA LEU A 142 1.47 -6.33 -7.90
C LEU A 142 0.01 -5.87 -7.76
N GLY A 143 -0.75 -5.86 -8.86
CA GLY A 143 -2.18 -5.57 -8.87
C GLY A 143 -2.96 -6.55 -7.99
N HIS A 144 -2.75 -7.85 -8.16
CA HIS A 144 -3.36 -8.88 -7.31
C HIS A 144 -3.00 -8.70 -5.84
N ILE A 145 -1.73 -8.51 -5.51
CA ILE A 145 -1.31 -8.29 -4.11
C ILE A 145 -2.03 -7.09 -3.49
N THR A 146 -2.22 -6.02 -4.26
CA THR A 146 -2.92 -4.82 -3.77
C THR A 146 -4.41 -5.10 -3.56
N PHE A 147 -5.06 -5.86 -4.45
CA PHE A 147 -6.44 -6.30 -4.25
C PHE A 147 -6.59 -7.26 -3.07
N LEU A 148 -5.57 -8.06 -2.73
CA LEU A 148 -5.59 -8.90 -1.52
C LEU A 148 -5.63 -8.08 -0.23
N VAL A 149 -5.06 -6.86 -0.22
CA VAL A 149 -5.20 -5.95 0.93
C VAL A 149 -6.67 -5.59 1.14
N ASN A 150 -7.40 -5.23 0.08
CA ASN A 150 -8.81 -4.84 0.19
C ASN A 150 -9.78 -6.02 0.37
N SER A 151 -9.37 -7.25 0.01
CA SER A 151 -10.21 -8.44 0.10
C SER A 151 -9.83 -9.33 1.28
N VAL A 152 -8.69 -10.02 1.19
CA VAL A 152 -8.24 -10.95 2.23
C VAL A 152 -8.08 -10.26 3.58
N CYS A 153 -7.53 -9.05 3.64
CA CYS A 153 -7.38 -8.35 4.93
C CYS A 153 -8.69 -7.79 5.48
N HIS A 154 -9.82 -7.95 4.80
CA HIS A 154 -11.17 -7.69 5.34
C HIS A 154 -11.98 -8.97 5.59
N MET A 155 -11.44 -10.14 5.22
CA MET A 155 -12.12 -11.43 5.36
C MET A 155 -11.40 -12.39 6.31
N TRP A 156 -10.06 -12.36 6.33
CA TRP A 156 -9.25 -13.37 7.01
C TRP A 156 -7.97 -12.80 7.64
N GLY A 157 -7.84 -13.03 8.95
CA GLY A 157 -6.68 -12.63 9.76
C GLY A 157 -7.08 -12.32 11.20
N HIS A 158 -6.22 -11.59 11.91
CA HIS A 158 -6.40 -11.24 13.32
C HIS A 158 -6.84 -9.77 13.50
N GLN A 159 -7.87 -9.52 14.31
CA GLN A 159 -8.27 -8.16 14.69
C GLN A 159 -7.66 -7.80 16.05
N ALA A 160 -6.60 -6.99 16.06
CA ALA A 160 -5.92 -6.56 17.27
C ALA A 160 -6.57 -5.32 17.93
N TRP A 161 -7.26 -4.52 17.13
CA TRP A 161 -7.81 -3.22 17.53
C TRP A 161 -9.28 -3.12 17.17
N ASN A 162 -10.04 -2.47 18.05
CA ASN A 162 -11.45 -2.22 17.89
C ASN A 162 -11.70 -1.02 16.96
N THR A 163 -11.60 -1.27 15.66
CA THR A 163 -11.77 -0.28 14.58
C THR A 163 -13.23 -0.08 14.16
N GLY A 164 -14.14 -0.95 14.62
CA GLY A 164 -15.56 -0.94 14.21
C GLY A 164 -15.82 -1.44 12.79
N ASP A 165 -14.77 -1.88 12.07
CA ASP A 165 -14.84 -2.42 10.72
C ASP A 165 -14.35 -3.89 10.65
N LEU A 166 -14.30 -4.44 9.45
CA LEU A 166 -13.87 -5.82 9.20
C LEU A 166 -12.37 -5.97 8.93
N SER A 167 -11.56 -4.92 9.06
CA SER A 167 -10.11 -5.00 8.85
C SER A 167 -9.45 -6.06 9.76
N ARG A 168 -8.47 -6.77 9.22
CA ARG A 168 -7.72 -7.86 9.85
C ARG A 168 -6.24 -7.75 9.49
N ASN A 169 -5.38 -8.09 10.45
CA ASN A 169 -3.96 -8.30 10.22
C ASN A 169 -3.73 -9.67 9.58
N ASN A 170 -3.07 -9.71 8.43
CA ASN A 170 -2.69 -10.92 7.71
C ASN A 170 -1.20 -10.89 7.38
N TRP A 171 -0.41 -11.77 8.00
CA TRP A 171 1.04 -11.78 7.85
C TRP A 171 1.51 -12.16 6.44
N PHE A 172 0.75 -13.02 5.75
CA PHE A 172 1.07 -13.45 4.39
C PHE A 172 0.90 -12.29 3.41
N VAL A 173 -0.23 -11.58 3.51
CA VAL A 173 -0.43 -10.35 2.73
C VAL A 173 0.58 -9.28 3.14
N ALA A 174 0.95 -9.17 4.42
CA ALA A 174 1.95 -8.20 4.85
C ALA A 174 3.33 -8.45 4.22
N LEU A 175 3.73 -9.72 4.09
CA LEU A 175 4.98 -10.09 3.42
C LEU A 175 4.99 -9.67 1.95
N LEU A 176 3.90 -9.91 1.22
CA LEU A 176 3.80 -9.62 -0.21
C LEU A 176 3.49 -8.14 -0.50
N ALA A 177 2.75 -7.48 0.38
CA ALA A 177 2.29 -6.10 0.21
C ALA A 177 3.13 -5.10 1.01
N PHE A 178 4.40 -5.41 1.26
CA PHE A 178 5.35 -4.49 1.89
C PHE A 178 4.92 -3.93 3.27
N GLY A 179 4.18 -4.73 4.05
CA GLY A 179 3.64 -4.36 5.37
C GLY A 179 2.17 -3.92 5.36
N GLU A 180 1.54 -3.76 4.20
CA GLU A 180 0.13 -3.30 4.09
C GLU A 180 -0.90 -4.33 4.57
N GLY A 181 -0.50 -5.60 4.70
CA GLY A 181 -1.33 -6.65 5.30
C GLY A 181 -1.52 -6.55 6.82
N TRP A 182 -0.78 -5.67 7.52
CA TRP A 182 -1.11 -5.27 8.90
C TRP A 182 -2.30 -4.31 8.91
N HIS A 183 -3.39 -4.72 8.25
CA HIS A 183 -4.45 -3.83 7.81
C HIS A 183 -5.30 -3.34 8.97
N ASN A 184 -5.56 -4.19 9.97
CA ASN A 184 -6.27 -3.74 11.18
C ASN A 184 -5.44 -2.74 12.00
N ASN A 185 -4.11 -2.91 12.07
CA ASN A 185 -3.24 -1.90 12.66
C ASN A 185 -3.31 -0.57 11.89
N HIS A 186 -3.33 -0.64 10.55
CA HIS A 186 -3.45 0.53 9.70
C HIS A 186 -4.79 1.26 9.92
N HIS A 187 -5.92 0.55 9.89
CA HIS A 187 -7.23 1.15 10.17
C HIS A 187 -7.32 1.75 11.57
N ALA A 188 -6.65 1.15 12.56
CA ALA A 188 -6.59 1.69 13.91
C ALA A 188 -5.76 2.99 14.00
N PHE A 189 -4.70 3.12 13.19
CA PHE A 189 -3.77 4.25 13.25
C PHE A 189 -3.36 4.70 11.85
N GLU A 190 -4.32 5.21 11.08
CA GLU A 190 -4.14 5.52 9.65
C GLU A 190 -2.97 6.49 9.35
N HIS A 191 -2.70 7.42 10.28
CA HIS A 191 -1.61 8.39 10.17
C HIS A 191 -0.25 7.86 10.63
N SER A 192 -0.16 6.61 11.08
CA SER A 192 1.11 5.99 11.45
C SER A 192 1.96 5.74 10.20
N ALA A 193 3.27 5.99 10.30
CA ALA A 193 4.22 5.58 9.26
C ALA A 193 4.56 4.08 9.35
N ARG A 194 4.22 3.43 10.47
CA ARG A 194 4.49 2.02 10.77
C ARG A 194 3.17 1.26 10.92
N HIS A 195 2.95 0.26 10.06
CA HIS A 195 1.76 -0.60 10.13
C HIS A 195 2.06 -1.86 10.94
N GLY A 196 3.26 -2.43 10.83
CA GLY A 196 3.70 -3.54 11.69
C GLY A 196 4.11 -3.02 13.07
N LEU A 197 3.19 -2.95 14.03
CA LEU A 197 3.40 -2.34 15.35
C LEU A 197 4.24 -3.21 16.29
N GLU A 198 4.16 -4.52 16.14
CA GLU A 198 4.96 -5.47 16.92
C GLU A 198 6.33 -5.69 16.28
N TRP A 199 7.31 -6.14 17.07
CA TRP A 199 8.69 -6.35 16.59
C TRP A 199 8.81 -7.46 15.53
N TRP A 200 7.92 -8.46 15.58
CA TRP A 200 7.88 -9.59 14.64
C TRP A 200 7.04 -9.30 13.40
N GLN A 201 6.32 -8.17 13.37
CA GLN A 201 5.48 -7.79 12.24
C GLN A 201 6.33 -7.14 11.14
N LEU A 202 6.74 -7.95 10.17
CA LEU A 202 7.54 -7.51 9.03
C LEU A 202 6.82 -6.40 8.23
N ASP A 203 7.45 -5.24 8.13
CA ASP A 203 6.94 -4.06 7.44
C ASP A 203 8.10 -3.39 6.69
N THR A 204 8.33 -3.81 5.45
CA THR A 204 9.45 -3.33 4.63
C THR A 204 9.34 -1.85 4.31
N SER A 205 8.13 -1.32 4.19
CA SER A 205 7.90 0.11 3.97
C SER A 205 8.23 0.92 5.22
N TRP A 206 7.98 0.38 6.42
CA TRP A 206 8.51 0.96 7.66
C TRP A 206 10.03 0.91 7.71
N CYS A 207 10.67 -0.22 7.36
CA CYS A 207 12.14 -0.28 7.29
C CYS A 207 12.72 0.78 6.35
N THR A 208 12.06 1.03 5.22
CA THR A 208 12.43 2.08 4.26
C THR A 208 12.30 3.47 4.89
N ILE A 209 11.14 3.79 5.47
CA ILE A 209 10.89 5.10 6.11
C ILE A 209 11.84 5.33 7.29
N TRP A 210 12.07 4.31 8.11
CA TRP A 210 13.00 4.35 9.24
C TRP A 210 14.44 4.63 8.76
N THR A 211 14.87 3.99 7.67
CA THR A 211 16.18 4.25 7.07
C THR A 211 16.28 5.69 6.57
N LEU A 212 15.25 6.17 5.84
CA LEU A 212 15.18 7.57 5.40
C LEU A 212 15.18 8.55 6.58
N GLN A 213 14.55 8.20 7.70
CA GLN A 213 14.55 9.01 8.91
C GLN A 213 15.95 9.09 9.52
N LYS A 214 16.68 7.98 9.59
CA LYS A 214 18.07 7.94 10.07
C LYS A 214 19.02 8.75 9.20
N LEU A 215 18.76 8.78 7.89
CA LEU A 215 19.50 9.61 6.94
C LEU A 215 19.08 11.10 6.97
N GLY A 216 18.11 11.49 7.81
CA GLY A 216 17.61 12.86 7.91
C GLY A 216 16.70 13.29 6.75
N LEU A 217 16.35 12.36 5.85
CA LEU A 217 15.47 12.59 4.70
C LEU A 217 14.00 12.54 5.10
N ALA A 218 13.58 11.61 5.96
CA ALA A 218 12.21 11.58 6.48
C ALA A 218 12.09 12.36 7.79
N LYS A 219 11.20 13.36 7.81
CA LYS A 219 10.93 14.25 8.96
C LYS A 219 9.48 14.12 9.40
N ASN A 220 9.19 14.51 10.65
CA ASN A 220 7.83 14.47 11.23
C ASN A 220 7.16 13.09 11.09
N VAL A 221 7.95 12.02 11.29
CA VAL A 221 7.46 10.64 11.23
C VAL A 221 6.51 10.39 12.40
N LYS A 222 5.26 10.07 12.09
CA LYS A 222 4.18 9.83 13.05
C LYS A 222 4.12 8.36 13.45
N LEU A 223 3.95 8.11 14.73
CA LEU A 223 3.73 6.79 15.32
C LEU A 223 2.59 6.88 16.35
N PRO A 224 1.84 5.80 16.59
CA PRO A 224 0.76 5.80 17.57
C PRO A 224 1.31 5.91 18.99
N SER A 225 0.78 6.86 19.75
CA SER A 225 1.04 6.98 21.19
C SER A 225 0.34 5.88 21.98
N ASP A 226 0.84 5.56 23.18
CA ASP A 226 0.20 4.57 24.04
C ASP A 226 -1.22 4.96 24.45
N ALA A 227 -1.48 6.27 24.57
CA ALA A 227 -2.83 6.77 24.82
C ALA A 227 -3.78 6.48 23.65
N GLN A 228 -3.32 6.64 22.40
CA GLN A 228 -4.10 6.24 21.22
C GLN A 228 -4.32 4.73 21.17
N LYS A 229 -3.27 3.93 21.47
CA LYS A 229 -3.39 2.47 21.54
C LYS A 229 -4.44 2.03 22.56
N ARG A 230 -4.39 2.55 23.78
CA ARG A 230 -5.39 2.26 24.84
C ARG A 230 -6.82 2.64 24.45
N LYS A 231 -7.02 3.63 23.58
CA LYS A 231 -8.36 3.98 23.09
C LYS A 231 -8.90 2.96 22.08
N MET A 232 -8.01 2.32 21.32
CA MET A 232 -8.35 1.35 20.28
C MET A 232 -8.36 -0.10 20.79
N THR A 233 -7.98 -0.37 22.04
CA THR A 233 -8.15 -1.70 22.62
C THR A 233 -9.63 -2.02 22.81
N PHE A 234 -10.00 -3.29 22.65
CA PHE A 234 -11.32 -3.75 23.06
C PHE A 234 -11.55 -3.37 24.53
N ARG A 235 -12.69 -2.75 24.82
CA ARG A 235 -13.06 -2.46 26.21
C ARG A 235 -13.22 -3.81 26.91
N ASN A 236 -12.47 -4.03 27.98
CA ASN A 236 -12.79 -5.07 28.94
C ASN A 236 -14.11 -4.67 29.61
N ILE A 237 -15.23 -5.19 29.10
CA ILE A 237 -16.43 -5.33 29.92
C ILE A 237 -16.08 -6.44 30.89
N ASP A 238 -15.48 -6.12 32.03
CA ASP A 238 -15.49 -6.93 33.27
C ASP A 238 -14.48 -6.39 34.28
N ASN A 239 -14.94 -5.46 35.13
CA ASN A 239 -14.44 -5.24 36.50
C ASN A 239 -15.35 -4.30 37.31
N SER A 240 -16.32 -3.62 36.69
CA SER A 240 -17.30 -2.79 37.42
C SER A 240 -18.57 -3.54 37.87
N LYS A 241 -18.73 -4.82 37.50
CA LYS A 241 -19.85 -5.67 37.94
C LYS A 241 -19.49 -6.70 39.02
N LEU A 242 -18.20 -6.90 39.30
CA LEU A 242 -17.75 -7.84 40.35
C LEU A 242 -17.61 -7.19 41.73
N SER A 243 -17.81 -5.87 41.85
CA SER A 243 -17.73 -5.14 43.13
C SER A 243 -19.08 -4.62 43.63
N SER A 244 -20.19 -4.86 42.92
CA SER A 244 -21.53 -4.36 43.30
C SER A 244 -22.48 -5.43 43.83
N ASP A 245 -22.19 -6.71 43.59
CA ASP A 245 -23.07 -7.79 44.01
C ASP A 245 -22.52 -8.38 45.31
N GLY A 246 -22.99 -7.79 46.42
CA GLY A 246 -22.72 -8.28 47.75
C GLY A 246 -23.06 -9.76 47.86
N PHE A 247 -22.09 -10.57 48.27
CA PHE A 247 -22.28 -11.98 48.60
C PHE A 247 -23.46 -12.12 49.57
N PRO A 248 -24.50 -12.91 49.25
CA PRO A 248 -25.45 -13.34 50.26
C PRO A 248 -24.71 -14.24 51.25
N GLN A 249 -24.67 -13.86 52.53
CA GLN A 249 -24.25 -14.77 53.58
C GLN A 249 -25.26 -15.92 53.64
N LEU A 250 -24.81 -17.14 53.33
CA LEU A 250 -25.59 -18.35 53.54
C LEU A 250 -25.75 -18.59 55.04
N PRO A 251 -26.95 -18.86 55.56
CA PRO A 251 -27.14 -19.15 56.96
C PRO A 251 -26.51 -20.50 57.29
N LEU A 252 -25.71 -20.53 58.35
CA LEU A 252 -25.21 -21.74 58.98
C LEU A 252 -26.40 -22.61 59.43
N LYS A 253 -26.50 -23.80 58.83
CA LYS A 253 -27.16 -24.99 59.39
C LYS A 253 -26.29 -26.19 59.12
#